data_AF-T1JL26-F1
#
_entry.id   AF-T1JL26-F1
#
_cell.length_a   1.000
_cell.length_b   1.000
_cell.length_c   1.000
_cell.angle_alpha   90.00
_cell.angle_beta   90.00
_cell.angle_gamma   90.00
#
_symmetry.space_group_name_H-M   'P 1'
#
loop_
_entity.id
_entity.type
_entity.pdbx_description
1 polymer ?
#
loop_
_entity_poly.entity_id
_entity_poly.type
_entity_poly.pdbx_seq_one_letter_code
_entity_poly.pdbx_strand_id
1 'polypeptide(L)'
;MLPIYPYTSIHYRDSTTFMSVEDILITIGQAAALRLPGVIMWGAYANFNSEGKCTTFSNYVHSIFGPTLNKIRESLENNTHVLRFDDGLNEELWAQKIFEFYDYEK
;
A
#
# COMPACT_ATOMS: atom_id res chain seq x y z
N MET A 1 -10.27 11.33 -19.26
CA MET A 1 -9.74 11.33 -17.89
C MET A 1 -8.23 11.18 -17.96
N LEU A 2 -7.46 11.92 -17.17
CA LEU A 2 -6.00 11.80 -17.12
C LEU A 2 -5.64 10.72 -16.08
N PRO A 3 -4.77 9.75 -16.41
CA PRO A 3 -4.38 8.71 -15.45
C PRO A 3 -3.53 9.33 -14.33
N ILE A 4 -3.87 8.99 -13.09
CA ILE A 4 -3.17 9.46 -11.89
C ILE A 4 -2.40 8.28 -11.30
N TYR A 5 -1.10 8.46 -11.08
CA TYR A 5 -0.24 7.47 -10.45
C TYR A 5 0.36 8.08 -9.18
N PRO A 6 -0.20 7.80 -8.00
CA PRO A 6 0.36 8.26 -6.74
C PRO A 6 1.78 7.72 -6.56
N TYR A 7 2.61 8.52 -5.91
CA TYR A 7 3.97 8.16 -5.58
C TYR A 7 4.04 7.79 -4.11
N THR A 8 4.63 6.64 -3.79
CA THR A 8 4.81 6.22 -2.39
C THR A 8 6.17 5.58 -2.16
N SER A 9 6.63 5.60 -0.91
CA SER A 9 7.90 5.03 -0.47
C SER A 9 7.67 3.68 0.19
N ILE A 10 8.64 2.78 0.09
CA ILE A 10 8.57 1.48 0.80
C ILE A 10 8.83 1.63 2.31
N HIS A 11 9.53 2.71 2.69
CA HIS A 11 9.88 3.03 4.07
C HIS A 11 9.07 4.23 4.56
N TYR A 12 8.85 4.30 5.87
CA TYR A 12 8.33 5.53 6.48
C TYR A 12 9.28 6.70 6.24
N ARG A 13 8.69 7.90 6.21
CA ARG A 13 9.43 9.13 6.03
C ARG A 13 10.53 9.26 7.10
N ASP A 14 11.73 9.64 6.67
CA ASP A 14 12.90 9.85 7.53
C ASP A 14 13.29 8.61 8.36
N SER A 15 12.95 7.41 7.86
CA SER A 15 13.17 6.13 8.53
C SER A 15 13.68 5.04 7.56
N THR A 16 14.33 4.02 8.10
CA THR A 16 14.70 2.78 7.40
C THR A 16 13.73 1.64 7.71
N THR A 17 12.63 1.92 8.41
CA THR A 17 11.60 0.92 8.72
C THR A 17 10.63 0.80 7.56
N PHE A 18 10.39 -0.43 7.11
CA PHE A 18 9.43 -0.73 6.04
C PHE A 18 7.98 -0.58 6.52
N MET A 19 7.07 -0.26 5.61
CA MET A 19 5.63 -0.21 5.89
C MET A 19 5.09 -1.57 6.34
N SER A 20 4.24 -1.58 7.36
CA SER A 20 3.51 -2.78 7.79
C SER A 20 2.43 -3.18 6.77
N VAL A 21 1.75 -4.32 7.01
CA VAL A 21 0.61 -4.75 6.20
C VAL A 21 -0.50 -3.70 6.22
N GLU A 22 -0.81 -3.17 7.41
CA GLU A 22 -1.80 -2.13 7.62
C GLU A 22 -1.49 -0.88 6.80
N ASP A 23 -0.24 -0.42 6.84
CA ASP A 23 0.17 0.79 6.14
C ASP A 23 0.17 0.60 4.62
N ILE A 24 0.46 -0.61 4.11
CA ILE A 24 0.31 -0.93 2.69
C ILE A 24 -1.17 -0.89 2.29
N LEU A 25 -2.07 -1.43 3.11
CA LEU A 25 -3.51 -1.42 2.83
C LEU A 25 -4.04 0.01 2.79
N ILE A 26 -3.73 0.84 3.79
CA ILE A 26 -4.25 2.20 3.85
C ILE A 26 -3.56 3.16 2.87
N THR A 27 -2.44 2.78 2.24
CA THR A 27 -1.80 3.59 1.18
C THR A 27 -2.08 3.05 -0.22
N ILE A 28 -1.48 1.92 -0.59
CA ILE A 28 -1.60 1.31 -1.92
C ILE A 28 -2.99 0.71 -2.10
N GLY A 29 -3.52 0.06 -1.05
CA GLY A 29 -4.88 -0.46 -1.06
C GLY A 29 -5.92 0.66 -1.23
N GLN A 30 -5.71 1.85 -0.68
CA GLN A 30 -6.60 2.99 -0.94
C GLN A 30 -6.61 3.38 -2.42
N ALA A 31 -5.43 3.55 -3.04
CA ALA A 31 -5.32 3.89 -4.46
C ALA A 31 -5.99 2.84 -5.35
N ALA A 32 -5.83 1.55 -5.00
CA ALA A 32 -6.48 0.42 -5.64
C ALA A 32 -8.02 0.47 -5.49
N ALA A 33 -8.54 0.71 -4.28
CA ALA A 33 -9.97 0.78 -3.99
C ALA A 33 -10.66 1.95 -4.70
N LEU A 34 -9.91 3.03 -4.97
CA LEU A 34 -10.32 4.17 -5.80
C LEU A 34 -10.25 3.90 -7.31
N ARG A 35 -9.82 2.71 -7.74
CA ARG A 35 -9.61 2.32 -9.15
C ARG A 35 -8.61 3.21 -9.90
N LEU A 36 -7.57 3.67 -9.20
CA LEU A 36 -6.44 4.28 -9.89
C LEU A 36 -5.71 3.24 -10.75
N PRO A 37 -5.14 3.65 -11.90
CA PRO A 37 -4.47 2.74 -12.82
C PRO A 37 -3.18 2.11 -12.28
N GLY A 38 -2.64 2.64 -11.17
CA GLY A 38 -1.48 2.07 -10.49
C GLY A 38 -0.85 3.05 -9.49
N VAL A 39 0.25 2.61 -8.88
CA VAL A 39 1.07 3.37 -7.93
C VAL A 39 2.53 3.24 -8.34
N ILE A 40 3.30 4.32 -8.22
CA ILE A 40 4.76 4.30 -8.43
C ILE A 40 5.43 4.17 -7.07
N MET A 41 6.13 3.06 -6.88
CA MET A 41 6.94 2.80 -5.68
C MET A 41 8.33 3.40 -5.85
N TRP A 42 8.81 4.08 -4.82
CA TRP A 42 10.16 4.62 -4.78
C TRP A 42 10.98 4.11 -3.62
N GLY A 43 12.29 4.05 -3.88
CA GLY A 43 13.30 3.72 -2.91
C GLY A 43 14.54 4.57 -3.09
N ALA A 44 15.03 5.18 -2.01
CA ALA A 44 16.28 5.91 -2.01
C ALA A 44 17.48 4.98 -2.23
N TYR A 45 18.48 5.38 -3.02
CA TYR A 45 19.73 4.63 -3.19
C TYR A 45 20.36 4.23 -1.84
N ALA A 46 20.35 5.14 -0.87
CA ALA A 46 20.88 4.90 0.47
C ALA A 46 20.23 3.72 1.21
N ASN A 47 19.02 3.31 0.82
CA ASN A 47 18.30 2.18 1.41
C ASN A 47 18.66 0.83 0.80
N PHE A 48 19.43 0.80 -0.30
CA PHE A 48 19.79 -0.43 -1.03
C PHE A 48 21.26 -0.45 -1.47
N ASN A 49 22.13 0.29 -0.79
CA ASN A 49 23.53 0.46 -1.20
C ASN A 49 24.50 -0.58 -0.61
N SER A 50 24.00 -1.68 -0.03
CA SER A 50 24.82 -2.78 0.47
C SER A 50 24.09 -4.11 0.35
N GLU A 51 24.84 -5.21 0.31
CA GLU A 51 24.29 -6.57 0.26
C GLU A 51 23.30 -6.83 1.40
N GLY A 52 23.67 -6.47 2.63
CA GLY A 52 22.80 -6.64 3.80
C GLY A 52 21.45 -5.92 3.64
N LYS A 53 21.45 -4.67 3.14
CA LYS A 53 20.22 -3.90 2.91
C LYS A 53 19.35 -4.52 1.81
N CYS A 54 19.97 -4.95 0.71
CA CYS A 54 19.27 -5.65 -0.37
C CYS A 54 18.66 -6.98 0.10
N THR A 55 19.38 -7.74 0.93
CA THR A 55 18.87 -8.99 1.51
C THR A 55 17.69 -8.73 2.45
N THR A 56 17.78 -7.73 3.32
CA THR A 56 16.66 -7.32 4.18
C THR A 56 15.45 -6.89 3.34
N PHE A 57 15.65 -6.10 2.29
CA PHE A 57 14.58 -5.70 1.37
C PHE A 57 13.96 -6.90 0.64
N SER A 58 14.79 -7.81 0.12
CA SER A 58 14.33 -9.04 -0.53
C SER A 58 13.43 -9.85 0.41
N ASN A 59 13.85 -10.02 1.67
CA ASN A 59 13.04 -10.69 2.68
C ASN A 59 11.71 -9.98 2.90
N TYR A 60 11.70 -8.65 3.04
CA TYR A 60 10.47 -7.86 3.17
C TYR A 60 9.53 -8.01 1.97
N VAL A 61 10.07 -8.01 0.75
CA VAL A 61 9.28 -8.21 -0.48
C VAL A 61 8.60 -9.57 -0.49
N HIS A 62 9.33 -10.63 -0.13
CA HIS A 62 8.80 -11.98 -0.17
C HIS A 62 7.87 -12.32 1.01
N SER A 63 8.06 -11.70 2.18
CA SER A 63 7.30 -12.05 3.38
C SER A 63 6.10 -11.15 3.64
N ILE A 64 6.17 -9.86 3.28
CA ILE A 64 5.14 -8.87 3.62
C ILE A 64 4.61 -8.21 2.36
N PHE A 65 5.45 -7.50 1.61
CA PHE A 65 4.99 -6.59 0.56
C PHE A 65 4.29 -7.31 -0.60
N GLY A 66 4.96 -8.30 -1.19
CA GLY A 66 4.43 -9.09 -2.31
C GLY A 66 3.12 -9.82 -1.97
N PRO A 67 3.07 -10.59 -0.87
CA PRO A 67 1.83 -11.22 -0.41
C PRO A 67 0.69 -10.22 -0.18
N THR A 68 0.97 -9.04 0.41
CA THR A 68 -0.05 -8.02 0.67
C THR A 68 -0.60 -7.42 -0.63
N LEU A 69 0.27 -7.14 -1.62
CA LEU A 69 -0.16 -6.68 -2.95
C LEU A 69 -1.00 -7.72 -3.69
N ASN A 70 -0.67 -9.01 -3.57
CA ASN A 70 -1.47 -10.08 -4.15
C ASN A 70 -2.87 -10.13 -3.53
N LYS A 71 -2.98 -10.02 -2.20
CA LYS A 71 -4.29 -9.94 -1.51
C LYS A 71 -5.11 -8.74 -2.01
N ILE A 72 -4.49 -7.55 -2.12
CA ILE A 72 -5.17 -6.37 -2.67
C ILE A 72 -5.70 -6.63 -4.08
N ARG A 73 -4.87 -7.20 -4.96
CA ARG A 73 -5.26 -7.53 -6.35
C ARG A 73 -6.43 -8.52 -6.37
N GLU A 74 -6.35 -9.60 -5.61
CA GLU A 74 -7.39 -10.64 -5.55
C GLU A 74 -8.73 -10.09 -5.03
N SER A 75 -8.69 -9.22 -4.00
CA SER A 75 -9.89 -8.53 -3.51
C SER A 75 -10.54 -7.67 -4.60
N LEU A 76 -9.75 -6.99 -5.45
CA LEU A 76 -10.27 -6.14 -6.53
C LEU A 76 -10.80 -6.91 -7.74
N GLU A 77 -10.30 -8.12 -7.99
CA GLU A 77 -10.80 -9.01 -9.05
C GLU A 77 -12.20 -9.53 -8.71
N ASN A 78 -12.46 -9.77 -7.41
CA ASN A 78 -13.73 -10.31 -6.91
C ASN A 78 -14.76 -9.24 -6.54
N ASN A 79 -14.35 -7.98 -6.39
CA ASN A 79 -15.20 -6.87 -6.00
C ASN A 79 -15.26 -5.84 -7.14
N THR A 80 -16.45 -5.42 -7.58
CA THR A 80 -16.61 -4.34 -8.59
C THR A 80 -16.87 -2.96 -7.98
N HIS A 81 -17.08 -2.91 -6.66
CA HIS A 81 -17.29 -1.67 -5.92
C HIS A 81 -16.08 -0.74 -6.01
N VAL A 82 -16.35 0.56 -5.99
CA VAL A 82 -15.35 1.62 -5.92
C VAL A 82 -15.55 2.34 -4.61
N LEU A 83 -14.52 2.32 -3.78
CA LEU A 83 -14.59 2.98 -2.48
C LEU A 83 -14.64 4.50 -2.71
N ARG A 84 -15.57 5.17 -2.04
CA ARG A 84 -15.67 6.64 -2.05
C ARG A 84 -15.53 7.15 -0.63
N PHE A 85 -14.68 8.16 -0.49
CA PHE A 85 -14.52 8.90 0.76
C PHE A 85 -15.33 10.19 0.69
N ASP A 86 -16.00 10.52 1.78
CA ASP A 86 -16.60 11.85 1.96
C ASP A 86 -15.48 12.83 2.33
N ASP A 87 -15.52 14.05 1.80
CA ASP A 87 -14.53 15.08 2.12
C ASP A 87 -14.57 15.49 3.61
N GLY A 88 -15.65 15.15 4.33
CA GLY A 88 -15.80 15.36 5.78
C GLY A 88 -15.37 14.18 6.67
N LEU A 89 -14.77 13.11 6.14
CA LEU A 89 -14.43 11.92 6.94
C LEU A 89 -13.23 12.17 7.88
N ASN A 90 -13.37 11.73 9.13
CA ASN A 90 -12.26 11.68 10.10
C ASN A 90 -11.20 10.66 9.63
N GLU A 91 -9.91 10.98 9.85
CA GLU A 91 -8.75 10.12 9.55
C GLU A 91 -8.86 8.71 10.13
N GLU A 92 -9.37 8.56 11.36
CA GLU A 92 -9.53 7.23 11.98
C GLU A 92 -10.60 6.38 11.29
N LEU A 93 -11.70 7.03 10.87
CA LEU A 93 -12.80 6.39 10.15
C LEU A 93 -12.38 6.03 8.72
N TRP A 94 -11.43 6.76 8.15
CA TRP A 94 -10.92 6.49 6.81
C TRP A 94 -10.15 5.17 6.73
N ALA A 95 -9.28 4.88 7.70
CA ALA A 95 -8.50 3.64 7.73
C ALA A 95 -9.41 2.43 7.94
N GLN A 96 -10.41 2.55 8.80
CA GLN A 96 -11.40 1.49 9.06
C GLN A 96 -12.15 1.08 7.79
N LYS A 97 -12.61 2.05 6.98
CA LYS A 97 -13.27 1.77 5.70
C LYS A 97 -12.40 0.97 4.74
N ILE A 98 -11.09 1.21 4.76
CA ILE A 98 -10.15 0.48 3.93
C ILE A 98 -9.97 -0.95 4.45
N PHE A 99 -9.81 -1.13 5.76
CA PHE A 99 -9.71 -2.47 6.34
C PHE A 99 -10.98 -3.29 6.10
N GLU A 100 -12.16 -2.69 6.25
CA GLU A 100 -13.44 -3.31 5.91
C GLU A 100 -13.52 -3.69 4.43
N PHE A 101 -13.06 -2.83 3.52
CA PHE A 101 -13.05 -3.12 2.07
C PHE A 101 -12.19 -4.34 1.71
N TYR A 102 -11.13 -4.61 2.49
CA TYR A 102 -10.18 -5.71 2.25
C TYR A 102 -10.36 -6.91 3.20
N ASP A 103 -11.46 -6.96 3.96
CA ASP A 103 -11.72 -7.98 4.98
C ASP A 103 -10.48 -8.21 5.86
N TYR A 104 -9.90 -7.12 6.37
CA TYR A 104 -8.72 -7.14 7.22
C TYR A 104 -9.12 -7.04 8.69
N GLU A 105 -8.92 -8.13 9.43
CA GLU A 105 -9.05 -8.16 10.89
C GLU A 105 -7.71 -7.79 11.53
N LYS A 106 -7.75 -6.88 12.52
CA LYS A 106 -6.59 -6.36 13.24
C LYS A 106 -6.19 -7.26 14.41
#